data_AF-A0A8T4Q0W2-F1
#
_entry.id   AF-A0A8T4Q0W2-F1
#
_cell.length_a   1.000
_cell.length_b   1.000
_cell.length_c   1.000
_cell.angle_alpha   90.00
_cell.angle_beta   90.00
_cell.angle_gamma   90.00
#
_symmetry.space_group_name_H-M   'P 1'
#
loop_
_entity.id
_entity.type
_entity.pdbx_description
1 polymer ?
#
loop_
_entity_poly.entity_id
_entity_poly.type
_entity_poly.pdbx_seq_one_letter_code
_entity_poly.pdbx_strand_id
1 'polypeptide(L)'
;MAFLKKFSIFTLIGGIQSLLQILLLWWLIDILHLNTAITTAIVVIVLYLLKYLVYVSINLMHRKFWKYNAVNLGVAGFYVLAMWLLVDILGWKALFASIMMTGIVFLLRFVLLDRWGMFKE
;
A
#
# COMPACT_ATOMS: atom_id res chain seq x y z
N MET A 1 10.82 6.65 -22.79
CA MET A 1 11.33 7.43 -21.62
C MET A 1 10.25 7.81 -20.60
N ALA A 2 9.01 8.13 -21.01
CA ALA A 2 7.95 8.52 -20.07
C ALA A 2 7.58 7.43 -19.02
N PHE A 3 7.58 6.16 -19.41
CA PHE A 3 7.31 5.03 -18.51
C PHE A 3 8.31 4.93 -17.34
N LEU A 4 9.62 4.99 -17.64
CA LEU A 4 10.67 4.91 -16.61
C LEU A 4 10.59 6.07 -15.61
N LYS A 5 10.32 7.28 -16.08
CA LYS A 5 10.15 8.45 -15.17
C LYS A 5 8.96 8.26 -14.23
N LYS A 6 7.83 7.75 -14.73
CA LYS A 6 6.62 7.48 -13.94
C LYS A 6 6.86 6.36 -12.95
N PHE A 7 7.51 5.29 -13.38
CA PHE A 7 7.90 4.17 -12.54
C PHE A 7 8.84 4.61 -11.40
N SER A 8 9.86 5.43 -11.70
CA SER A 8 10.79 5.93 -10.68
C SER A 8 10.10 6.80 -9.63
N ILE A 9 9.22 7.72 -10.04
CA ILE A 9 8.48 8.58 -9.09
C ILE A 9 7.47 7.74 -8.27
N PHE A 10 6.77 6.82 -8.92
CA PHE A 10 5.86 5.89 -8.25
C PHE A 10 6.61 5.04 -7.22
N THR A 11 7.79 4.54 -7.58
CA THR A 11 8.65 3.71 -6.73
C THR A 11 9.24 4.49 -5.57
N LEU A 12 9.66 5.73 -5.79
CA LEU A 12 10.20 6.56 -4.72
C LEU A 12 9.12 6.88 -3.68
N ILE A 13 7.97 7.39 -4.11
CA ILE A 13 6.87 7.75 -3.21
C ILE A 13 6.27 6.50 -2.56
N GLY A 14 6.02 5.47 -3.35
CA GLY A 14 5.46 4.22 -2.87
C GLY A 14 6.42 3.45 -1.98
N GLY A 15 7.73 3.53 -2.22
CA GLY A 15 8.77 2.93 -1.40
C GLY A 15 8.86 3.58 -0.02
N ILE A 16 8.90 4.91 0.04
CA ILE A 16 8.88 5.65 1.32
C ILE A 16 7.62 5.30 2.12
N GLN A 17 6.46 5.29 1.46
CA GLN A 17 5.19 4.93 2.11
C GLN A 17 5.18 3.46 2.57
N SER A 18 5.78 2.55 1.80
CA SER A 18 5.88 1.13 2.16
C SER A 18 6.77 0.91 3.38
N LEU A 19 7.92 1.61 3.45
CA LEU A 19 8.80 1.57 4.61
C LEU A 19 8.08 2.09 5.86
N LEU A 20 7.38 3.22 5.75
CA LEU A 20 6.59 3.78 6.84
C LEU A 20 5.49 2.80 7.30
N GLN A 21 4.83 2.13 6.36
CA GLN A 21 3.82 1.11 6.66
C GLN A 21 4.40 -0.06 7.44
N ILE A 22 5.53 -0.62 6.99
CA ILE A 22 6.20 -1.75 7.65
C ILE A 22 6.60 -1.35 9.08
N LEU A 23 7.21 -0.18 9.26
CA LEU A 23 7.63 0.33 10.55
C LEU A 23 6.44 0.52 11.52
N LEU A 24 5.34 1.12 11.04
CA LEU A 24 4.14 1.33 11.85
C LEU A 24 3.48 0.01 12.25
N LEU A 25 3.34 -0.94 11.32
CA LEU A 25 2.74 -2.24 11.62
C LEU A 25 3.59 -3.04 12.60
N TRP A 26 4.90 -3.09 12.40
CA TRP A 26 5.82 -3.72 13.34
C TRP A 26 5.71 -3.11 14.74
N TRP A 27 5.77 -1.77 14.84
CA TRP A 27 5.71 -1.11 16.14
C TRP A 27 4.36 -1.32 16.85
N LEU A 28 3.24 -1.14 16.13
CA LEU A 28 1.91 -1.23 16.72
C LEU A 28 1.48 -2.67 17.05
N ILE A 29 1.89 -3.66 16.26
CA ILE A 29 1.47 -5.06 16.42
C ILE A 29 2.50 -5.83 17.26
N ASP A 30 3.78 -5.81 16.88
CA ASP A 30 4.79 -6.64 17.55
C ASP A 30 5.23 -6.02 18.89
N ILE A 31 5.26 -4.69 19.05
CA ILE A 31 5.68 -4.03 20.31
C ILE A 31 4.49 -3.65 21.19
N LEU A 32 3.45 -3.03 20.63
CA LEU A 32 2.29 -2.60 21.43
C LEU A 32 1.17 -3.65 21.53
N HIS A 33 1.31 -4.80 20.84
CA HIS A 33 0.36 -5.91 20.87
C HIS A 33 -1.09 -5.50 20.54
N LEU A 34 -1.28 -4.50 19.67
CA LEU A 34 -2.60 -4.11 19.21
C LEU A 34 -3.18 -5.16 18.26
N ASN A 35 -4.51 -5.22 18.18
CA ASN A 35 -5.21 -6.16 17.29
C ASN A 35 -4.75 -6.00 15.83
N THR A 36 -4.25 -7.08 15.24
CA THR A 36 -3.64 -7.12 13.89
C THR A 36 -4.58 -6.56 12.83
N ALA A 37 -5.83 -7.01 12.78
CA ALA A 37 -6.79 -6.65 11.74
C ALA A 37 -7.16 -5.15 11.82
N ILE A 38 -7.50 -4.66 13.01
CA ILE A 38 -7.89 -3.27 13.24
C ILE A 38 -6.71 -2.34 12.95
N THR A 39 -5.54 -2.64 13.51
CA THR A 39 -4.32 -1.86 13.31
C THR A 39 -3.94 -1.80 11.83
N THR A 40 -3.96 -2.95 11.14
CA THR A 40 -3.62 -3.01 9.72
C THR A 40 -4.59 -2.19 8.88
N ALA A 41 -5.89 -2.29 9.13
CA ALA A 41 -6.89 -1.49 8.44
C ALA A 41 -6.66 0.02 8.63
N ILE A 42 -6.46 0.46 9.88
CA ILE A 42 -6.22 1.88 10.20
C ILE A 42 -4.96 2.39 9.50
N VAL A 43 -3.83 1.69 9.67
CA VAL A 43 -2.54 2.11 9.08
C VAL A 43 -2.64 2.18 7.56
N VAL A 44 -3.25 1.17 6.92
CA VAL A 44 -3.41 1.15 5.46
C VAL A 44 -4.28 2.30 4.98
N ILE A 45 -5.41 2.60 5.65
CA ILE A 45 -6.31 3.71 5.29
C ILE A 45 -5.59 5.05 5.43
N VAL A 46 -4.93 5.29 6.56
CA VAL A 46 -4.22 6.55 6.84
C VAL A 46 -3.13 6.80 5.81
N LEU A 47 -2.27 5.80 5.56
CA LEU A 47 -1.18 5.94 4.59
C LEU A 47 -1.68 6.04 3.15
N TYR A 48 -2.79 5.36 2.83
CA TYR A 48 -3.44 5.48 1.54
C TYR A 48 -3.91 6.91 1.26
N LEU A 49 -4.61 7.53 2.22
CA LEU A 49 -5.09 8.90 2.11
C LEU A 49 -3.92 9.88 1.93
N LEU A 50 -2.87 9.71 2.74
CA LEU A 50 -1.66 10.53 2.64
C LEU A 50 -1.00 10.42 1.26
N LYS A 51 -0.89 9.20 0.74
CA LYS A 51 -0.33 8.92 -0.60
C LYS A 51 -1.17 9.55 -1.72
N TYR A 52 -2.49 9.49 -1.61
CA TYR A 52 -3.39 10.12 -2.58
C TYR A 52 -3.20 11.64 -2.61
N LEU A 53 -3.12 12.29 -1.44
CA LEU A 53 -2.88 13.73 -1.36
C LEU A 53 -1.54 14.11 -2.02
N VAL A 54 -0.47 13.35 -1.76
CA VAL A 54 0.83 13.59 -2.41
C VAL A 54 0.71 13.48 -3.92
N TYR A 55 0.10 12.41 -4.45
CA TYR A 55 -0.05 12.20 -5.90
C TYR A 55 -0.88 13.29 -6.59
N VAL A 56 -1.91 13.80 -5.92
CA VAL A 56 -2.69 14.93 -6.43
C VAL A 56 -1.85 16.20 -6.45
N SER A 57 -1.10 16.50 -5.39
CA SER A 57 -0.25 17.69 -5.28
C SER A 57 0.85 17.74 -6.35
N ILE A 58 1.42 16.60 -6.73
CA ILE A 58 2.45 16.52 -7.79
C ILE A 58 1.87 16.30 -9.20
N ASN A 59 0.53 16.28 -9.34
CA ASN A 59 -0.20 16.13 -10.60
C ASN A 59 0.15 14.84 -11.39
N LEU A 60 0.56 13.76 -10.72
CA LEU A 60 1.05 12.52 -11.34
C LEU A 60 -0.06 11.66 -11.96
N MET A 61 -1.28 11.75 -11.42
CA MET A 61 -2.41 10.92 -11.85
C MET A 61 -3.57 11.77 -12.38
N HIS A 62 -4.34 11.18 -13.29
CA HIS A 62 -5.65 11.73 -13.64
C HIS A 62 -6.57 11.72 -12.41
N ARG A 63 -7.44 12.73 -12.28
CA ARG A 63 -8.49 12.80 -11.24
C ARG A 63 -9.63 11.78 -11.46
N LYS A 64 -9.30 10.54 -11.84
CA LYS A 64 -10.25 9.41 -11.90
C LYS A 64 -10.36 8.78 -10.51
N PHE A 65 -10.84 9.57 -9.55
CA PHE A 65 -10.92 9.21 -8.12
C PHE A 65 -11.55 7.84 -7.89
N TRP A 66 -12.68 7.55 -8.54
CA TRP A 66 -13.40 6.30 -8.38
C TRP A 66 -12.62 5.06 -8.81
N LYS A 67 -11.93 5.12 -9.97
CA LYS A 67 -11.11 4.00 -10.45
C LYS A 67 -9.91 3.77 -9.54
N TYR A 68 -9.26 4.84 -9.09
CA TYR A 68 -8.15 4.75 -8.14
C TYR A 68 -8.59 4.13 -6.81
N ASN A 69 -9.72 4.57 -6.25
CA ASN A 69 -10.25 4.02 -5.02
C ASN A 69 -10.64 2.55 -5.17
N ALA A 70 -11.27 2.15 -6.28
CA ALA A 70 -11.66 0.76 -6.50
C ALA A 70 -10.44 -0.18 -6.48
N VAL A 71 -9.36 0.16 -7.19
CA VAL A 71 -8.11 -0.64 -7.16
C VAL A 71 -7.52 -0.66 -5.76
N ASN A 72 -7.41 0.50 -5.11
CA ASN A 72 -6.74 0.56 -3.82
C ASN A 72 -7.53 -0.10 -2.69
N LEU A 73 -8.86 -0.02 -2.70
CA LEU A 73 -9.72 -0.71 -1.74
C LEU A 73 -9.64 -2.23 -1.92
N GLY A 74 -9.71 -2.72 -3.16
CA GLY A 74 -9.57 -4.16 -3.44
C GLY A 74 -8.21 -4.69 -2.97
N VAL A 75 -7.13 -3.96 -3.28
CA VAL A 75 -5.79 -4.36 -2.86
C VAL A 75 -5.57 -4.19 -1.34
N ALA A 76 -6.17 -3.16 -0.72
CA ALA A 76 -6.12 -2.97 0.73
C ALA A 76 -6.85 -4.09 1.47
N GLY A 77 -8.04 -4.49 1.00
CA GLY A 77 -8.78 -5.62 1.56
C GLY A 77 -7.98 -6.92 1.46
N PHE A 78 -7.39 -7.19 0.30
CA PHE A 78 -6.48 -8.33 0.13
C PHE A 78 -5.29 -8.28 1.11
N TYR A 79 -4.67 -7.10 1.28
CA TYR A 79 -3.56 -6.92 2.22
C TYR A 79 -3.96 -7.22 3.67
N VAL A 80 -5.09 -6.67 4.14
CA VAL A 80 -5.57 -6.86 5.51
C VAL A 80 -5.88 -8.33 5.78
N LEU A 81 -6.59 -8.99 4.85
CA LEU A 81 -6.91 -10.42 4.97
C LEU A 81 -5.65 -11.29 4.99
N ALA A 82 -4.68 -10.99 4.13
CA ALA A 82 -3.42 -11.73 4.08
C ALA A 82 -2.57 -11.50 5.34
N MET A 83 -2.50 -10.28 5.86
CA MET A 83 -1.80 -9.98 7.10
C MET A 83 -2.41 -10.72 8.28
N TRP A 84 -3.75 -10.73 8.41
CA TRP A 84 -4.46 -11.49 9.44
C TRP A 84 -4.16 -13.00 9.33
N LEU A 85 -4.23 -13.57 8.13
CA LEU A 85 -3.90 -14.98 7.90
C LEU A 85 -2.45 -15.32 8.27
N LEU A 86 -1.48 -14.49 7.85
CA LEU A 86 -0.07 -14.74 8.09
C LEU A 86 0.31 -14.59 9.57
N VAL A 87 -0.19 -13.53 10.22
CA VAL A 87 0.20 -13.21 11.60
C VAL A 87 -0.63 -14.01 12.60
N ASP A 88 -1.96 -13.96 12.51
CA ASP A 88 -2.82 -14.51 13.56
C ASP A 88 -3.07 -16.02 13.39
N ILE A 89 -3.13 -16.53 12.16
CA ILE A 89 -3.35 -17.97 11.91
C ILE A 89 -2.03 -18.72 11.77
N LEU A 90 -1.09 -18.22 10.98
CA LEU A 90 0.18 -18.89 10.71
C LEU A 90 1.29 -18.51 11.71
N GLY A 91 1.05 -17.55 12.59
CA GLY A 91 1.99 -17.17 13.66
C GLY A 91 3.26 -16.47 13.16
N TRP A 92 3.26 -15.90 11.95
CA TRP A 92 4.41 -15.16 11.44
C TRP A 92 4.57 -13.85 12.19
N LYS A 93 5.83 -13.41 12.40
CA LYS A 93 6.10 -12.07 12.94
C LYS A 93 5.58 -11.01 11.98
N ALA A 94 4.93 -9.96 12.50
CA ALA A 94 4.30 -8.94 11.67
C ALA A 94 5.32 -8.22 10.77
N LEU A 95 6.57 -8.08 11.22
CA LEU A 95 7.67 -7.57 10.39
C LEU A 95 7.84 -8.35 9.07
N PHE A 96 7.98 -9.68 9.12
CA PHE A 96 8.23 -10.49 7.92
C PHE A 96 6.99 -10.58 7.03
N ALA A 97 5.81 -10.75 7.63
CA ALA A 97 4.54 -10.75 6.91
C ALA A 97 4.33 -9.41 6.18
N SER A 98 4.58 -8.28 6.86
CA SER A 98 4.41 -6.96 6.26
C SER A 98 5.40 -6.68 5.13
N ILE A 99 6.68 -7.07 5.25
CA ILE A 99 7.65 -6.92 4.15
C ILE A 99 7.18 -7.69 2.90
N MET A 100 6.85 -8.98 3.07
CA MET A 100 6.42 -9.84 1.97
C MET A 100 5.13 -9.30 1.31
N MET A 101 4.11 -9.04 2.12
CA MET A 101 2.82 -8.58 1.60
C MET A 101 2.91 -7.19 0.97
N THR A 102 3.76 -6.31 1.51
CA THR A 102 3.95 -4.97 0.94
C THR A 102 4.61 -5.06 -0.43
N GLY A 103 5.61 -5.94 -0.61
CA GLY A 103 6.20 -6.20 -1.92
C GLY A 103 5.20 -6.72 -2.95
N ILE A 104 4.38 -7.72 -2.57
CA ILE A 104 3.33 -8.28 -3.43
C ILE A 104 2.31 -7.20 -3.83
N VAL A 105 1.81 -6.46 -2.85
CA VAL A 105 0.80 -5.42 -3.06
C VAL A 105 1.35 -4.25 -3.86
N PHE A 106 2.60 -3.88 -3.66
CA PHE A 106 3.26 -2.82 -4.42
C PHE A 106 3.30 -3.16 -5.91
N LEU A 107 3.75 -4.37 -6.26
CA LEU A 107 3.79 -4.84 -7.65
C LEU A 107 2.37 -4.97 -8.23
N LEU A 108 1.44 -5.53 -7.47
CA LEU A 108 0.06 -5.70 -7.90
C LEU A 108 -0.60 -4.34 -8.21
N ARG A 109 -0.41 -3.34 -7.35
CA ARG A 109 -0.91 -1.97 -7.58
C ARG A 109 -0.34 -1.37 -8.84
N PHE A 110 0.97 -1.51 -9.07
CA PHE A 110 1.61 -0.97 -10.26
C PHE A 110 0.97 -1.55 -11.53
N VAL A 111 0.85 -2.87 -11.61
CA VAL A 111 0.27 -3.57 -12.76
C VAL A 111 -1.20 -3.18 -12.98
N LEU A 112 -2.00 -3.08 -11.92
CA LEU A 112 -3.42 -2.71 -12.03
C LEU A 112 -3.61 -1.26 -12.49
N LEU A 113 -2.82 -0.32 -11.94
CA LEU A 113 -2.90 1.09 -12.30
C LEU A 113 -2.42 1.34 -13.73
N ASP A 114 -1.37 0.64 -14.16
CA ASP A 114 -0.87 0.71 -15.54
C ASP A 114 -1.90 0.19 -16.54
N ARG A 115 -2.46 -1.01 -16.29
CA ARG A 115 -3.52 -1.60 -17.13
C ARG A 115 -4.78 -0.74 -17.23
N TRP A 116 -5.08 0.08 -16.22
CA TRP A 116 -6.25 0.96 -16.23
C TRP A 116 -5.97 2.36 -16.79
N GLY A 117 -4.77 2.60 -17.34
CA GLY A 117 -4.42 3.86 -18.00
C GLY A 117 -4.49 5.05 -17.05
N MET A 118 -4.09 4.84 -15.79
CA MET A 118 -4.23 5.86 -14.75
C MET A 118 -3.12 6.91 -14.76
N PHE A 119 -1.95 6.56 -15.26
CA PHE A 119 -0.83 7.50 -15.37
C PHE A 119 -1.08 8.51 -16.49
N LYS A 120 -0.85 9.80 -16.22
CA LYS A 120 -0.87 10.85 -17.26
C LYS A 120 0.26 10.63 -18.23
N GLU A 121 0.01 10.77 -19.53
CA GLU A 121 1.03 10.66 -20.60
C GLU A 121 2.13 11.70 -20.45
#